data_AF-A0A2I0KUH1-F1
#
_entry.id   AF-A0A2I0KUH1-F1
#
_cell.length_a   1.000
_cell.length_b   1.000
_cell.length_c   1.000
_cell.angle_alpha   90.00
_cell.angle_beta   90.00
_cell.angle_gamma   90.00
#
_symmetry.space_group_name_H-M   'P 1'
#
loop_
_entity.id
_entity.type
_entity.pdbx_description
1 polymer ?
#
loop_
_entity_poly.entity_id
_entity_poly.type
_entity_poly.pdbx_seq_one_letter_code
_entity_poly.pdbx_strand_id
1 'polypeptide(L)' 'MHSAELIKESRGALAREDFTTRDDANWMKHALGYWENEKVWLDYRPVHMNTLDDEVESFPPKARVY' A
#
# COMPACT_ATOMS: atom_id res chain seq x y z
N MET A 1 7.23 11.12 7.95
CA MET A 1 6.86 10.35 9.16
C MET A 1 5.35 10.08 9.24
N HIS A 2 4.49 11.07 8.96
CA HIS A 2 3.03 10.91 9.05
C HIS A 2 2.41 9.74 8.24
N SER A 3 2.97 9.41 7.07
CA SER A 3 2.50 8.27 6.26
C SER A 3 2.80 6.91 6.91
N ALA A 4 4.01 6.73 7.44
CA ALA A 4 4.42 5.48 8.09
C ALA A 4 3.63 5.21 9.39
N GLU A 5 3.24 6.26 10.10
CA GLU A 5 2.42 6.16 11.31
C GLU A 5 0.98 5.70 11.01
N LEU A 6 0.39 6.24 9.95
CA LEU A 6 -1.01 5.98 9.59
C LEU A 6 -1.21 4.64 8.88
N ILE A 7 -0.21 4.14 8.16
CA ILE A 7 -0.25 2.80 7.54
C ILE A 7 0.02 1.74 8.60
N LYS A 8 -1.02 0.97 8.92
CA LYS A 8 -1.03 -0.08 9.96
C LYS A 8 -0.88 -1.47 9.35
N GLU A 9 0.14 -1.66 8.52
CA GLU A 9 0.54 -2.96 7.97
C GLU A 9 2.06 -3.05 7.81
N SER A 10 2.55 -4.25 7.49
CA SER A 10 3.92 -4.44 6.98
C SER A 10 3.90 -4.90 5.51
N ARG A 11 4.55 -4.13 4.64
CA ARG A 11 4.66 -4.43 3.21
C ARG A 11 6.02 -3.98 2.65
N GLY A 12 6.80 -4.95 2.16
CA GLY A 12 8.08 -4.67 1.50
C GLY A 12 9.07 -4.01 2.45
N ALA A 13 9.38 -2.73 2.22
CA ALA A 13 10.33 -1.97 3.03
C ALA A 13 9.68 -1.26 4.24
N LEU A 14 8.36 -1.11 4.26
CA LEU A 14 7.64 -0.64 5.44
C LEU A 14 7.39 -1.84 6.36
N ALA A 15 8.23 -1.97 7.39
CA ALA A 15 8.13 -3.04 8.38
C ALA A 15 7.80 -2.44 9.75
N ARG A 16 6.68 -2.90 10.33
CA ARG A 16 6.16 -2.47 11.62
C ARG A 16 6.09 -3.67 12.55
N GLU A 17 6.71 -3.56 13.72
CA GLU A 17 6.68 -4.62 14.74
C GLU A 17 5.30 -4.78 15.37
N ASP A 18 4.50 -3.71 15.41
CA ASP A 18 3.12 -3.71 15.89
C ASP A 18 2.09 -4.19 14.84
N PHE A 19 2.47 -4.21 13.55
CA PHE A 19 1.65 -4.73 12.44
C PHE A 19 2.52 -5.57 11.50
N THR A 20 2.82 -6.80 11.88
CA THR A 20 3.83 -7.64 11.20
C THR A 20 3.37 -8.26 9.88
N THR A 21 2.06 -8.33 9.65
CA THR A 21 1.48 -8.97 8.47
C THR A 21 1.10 -7.96 7.39
N ARG A 22 1.11 -8.43 6.14
CA ARG A 22 0.54 -7.71 4.99
C ARG A 22 -0.99 -7.78 5.05
N ASP A 23 -1.67 -6.66 4.87
CA ASP A 23 -3.14 -6.60 4.88
C ASP A 23 -3.65 -6.06 3.54
N ASP A 24 -3.90 -6.99 2.62
CA ASP A 24 -4.38 -6.66 1.28
C ASP A 24 -5.85 -6.19 1.26
N ALA A 25 -6.64 -6.46 2.31
CA ALA A 25 -8.04 -6.03 2.36
C ALA A 25 -8.16 -4.53 2.64
N ASN A 26 -7.34 -4.01 3.55
CA ASN A 26 -7.43 -2.60 3.97
C ASN A 26 -6.34 -1.70 3.37
N TRP A 27 -5.18 -2.26 3.00
CA TRP A 27 -3.98 -1.50 2.66
C TRP A 27 -3.39 -1.77 1.28
N MET A 28 -4.09 -2.52 0.42
CA MET A 28 -3.75 -2.63 -1.01
C MET A 28 -4.14 -1.34 -1.78
N LYS A 29 -3.47 -0.24 -1.45
CA LYS A 29 -3.68 1.11 -1.99
C LYS A 29 -2.40 1.94 -1.91
N HIS A 30 -2.26 2.91 -2.80
CA HIS A 30 -1.18 3.89 -2.74
C HIS A 30 -1.53 4.97 -1.72
N ALA A 31 -0.61 5.29 -0.81
CA ALA A 31 -0.73 6.45 0.06
C ALA A 31 -0.18 7.70 -0.65
N LEU A 32 -0.98 8.75 -0.70
CA LEU A 32 -0.65 10.04 -1.30
C LEU A 32 -0.52 11.07 -0.16
N GLY A 33 0.66 11.67 -0.03
CA GLY A 33 0.92 12.70 0.97
C GLY A 33 0.80 14.10 0.38
N TYR A 34 -0.06 14.92 0.98
CA TYR A 34 -0.25 16.31 0.63
C TYR A 34 0.23 17.18 1.78
N TRP A 35 0.82 18.32 1.44
CA TRP A 35 1.23 19.33 2.40
C TRP A 35 0.62 20.66 2.03
N GLU A 36 -0.17 21.22 2.94
CA GLU A 36 -0.86 22.50 2.75
C GLU A 36 -0.99 23.21 4.10
N ASN A 37 -0.71 24.51 4.15
CA ASN A 37 -0.82 25.33 5.36
C ASN A 37 -0.12 24.72 6.58
N GLU A 38 1.13 24.25 6.40
CA GLU A 38 1.94 23.59 7.42
C GLU A 38 1.35 22.28 7.98
N LYS A 39 0.27 21.76 7.39
CA LYS A 39 -0.36 20.49 7.76
C LYS A 39 -0.12 19.46 6.68
N VAL A 40 0.13 18.22 7.13
CA VAL A 40 0.21 17.05 6.25
C VAL A 40 -1.09 16.29 6.33
N TRP A 41 -1.67 15.97 5.18
CA TRP A 41 -2.82 15.07 5.09
C TRP A 41 -2.53 13.96 4.09
N LEU A 42 -3.22 12.82 4.27
CA LEU A 42 -3.07 11.66 3.40
C LEU A 42 -4.36 11.42 2.63
N ASP A 43 -4.21 11.11 1.35
CA ASP A 43 -5.24 10.48 0.54
C ASP A 43 -4.79 9.08 0.12
N TYR A 44 -5.71 8.32 -0.46
CA TYR A 44 -5.42 6.99 -0.96
C TYR A 44 -5.96 6.78 -2.36
N ARG A 45 -5.18 6.09 -3.19
CA ARG A 45 -5.58 5.67 -4.53
C ARG A 45 -5.54 4.15 -4.66
N PRO A 46 -6.53 3.51 -5.30
CA PRO A 46 -6.49 2.06 -5.54
C PRO A 46 -5.30 1.65 -6.41
N VAL A 47 -4.81 0.43 -6.20
CA VAL A 47 -3.81 -0.21 -7.07
C VAL A 47 -4.50 -0.68 -8.35
N HIS A 48 -3.86 -0.45 -9.50
CA HIS A 48 -4.32 -1.02 -10.77
C HIS A 48 -3.88 -2.47 -10.86
N MET A 49 -4.86 -3.37 -10.88
CA MET A 49 -4.63 -4.82 -11.00
C MET A 49 -4.82 -5.33 -12.44
N ASN A 50 -5.06 -4.45 -13.39
CA ASN A 50 -5.31 -4.84 -14.78
C ASN A 50 -4.00 -4.72 -15.59
N THR A 51 -3.80 -5.65 -16.50
CA THR A 51 -2.79 -5.56 -17.57
C THR A 51 -3.26 -4.61 -18.66
N LEU A 52 -2.37 -4.27 -19.60
CA LEU A 52 -2.71 -3.41 -20.74
C LEU A 52 -3.61 -4.15 -21.76
N ASP A 53 -3.43 -5.46 -21.88
CA ASP A 53 -4.16 -6.36 -22.77
C ASP A 53 -4.34 -7.75 -22.14
N ASP A 54 -4.98 -8.65 -22.88
CA ASP A 54 -5.31 -10.01 -22.47
C ASP A 54 -4.18 -11.02 -22.79
N GLU A 55 -3.00 -10.56 -23.22
CA GLU A 55 -1.87 -11.48 -23.53
C GLU A 55 -1.33 -12.17 -22.28
N VAL A 56 -1.46 -11.51 -21.12
CA VAL A 56 -1.01 -12.03 -19.83
C VAL A 56 -2.08 -11.75 -18.78
N GLU A 57 -2.46 -12.79 -18.04
CA GLU A 57 -3.37 -12.65 -16.91
C GLU A 57 -2.72 -11.89 -15.74
N SER A 58 -3.53 -11.14 -15.00
CA SER A 58 -3.07 -10.47 -13.78
C SER A 58 -2.72 -11.47 -12.69
N PHE A 59 -1.61 -11.23 -12.00
CA PHE A 59 -1.17 -12.08 -10.90
C PHE A 59 -1.87 -11.67 -9.59
N PRO A 60 -2.69 -12.55 -9.01
CA PRO A 60 -3.37 -12.23 -7.75
C PRO A 60 -2.36 -12.12 -6.59
N PRO A 61 -2.63 -11.29 -5.58
CA PRO A 61 -1.77 -11.16 -4.42
C PRO A 61 -1.59 -12.50 -3.70
N LYS A 62 -0.32 -12.95 -3.56
CA LYS A 62 0.07 -14.13 -2.79
C LYS A 62 1.07 -13.74 -1.71
N ALA A 63 1.15 -14.53 -0.64
CA ALA A 63 2.22 -14.41 0.35
C ALA A 63 3.60 -14.51 -0.34
N ARG A 64 4.49 -13.58 0.00
CA ARG A 64 5.86 -13.50 -0.55
C ARG A 64 6.83 -14.12 0.45
N VAL A 65 7.33 -15.30 0.12
CA VAL A 65 8.34 -16.05 0.89
C VAL A 65 9.55 -16.26 -0.02
N TYR A 66 10.76 -16.13 0.53
CA TYR A 66 12.02 -16.21 -0.19
C TYR A 66 12.72 -17.55 0.04
#